data_AF-A0A2T0SXZ7-F1
#
_entry.id   AF-A0A2T0SXZ7-F1
#
_cell.length_a   1.000
_cell.length_b   1.000
_cell.length_c   1.000
_cell.angle_alpha   90.00
_cell.angle_beta   90.00
_cell.angle_gamma   90.00
#
_symmetry.space_group_name_H-M   'P 1'
#
loop_
_entity.id
_entity.type
_entity.pdbx_description
1 polymer ?
#
loop_
_entity_poly.entity_id
_entity_poly.type
_entity_poly.pdbx_seq_one_letter_code
_entity_poly.pdbx_strand_id
1 'polypeptide(L)' 'MNETTASGMWDQLKGKIKQAYADLTDDDLTYAEGKEDEMWGRLKEKTGKTKDEIHKQVADM' A
#
# COMPACT_ATOMS: atom_id res chain seq x y z
N MET A 1 6.55 16.94 14.02
CA MET A 1 5.34 17.35 13.28
C MET A 1 5.49 16.92 11.83
N ASN A 2 4.86 15.80 11.45
CA ASN A 2 4.40 15.43 10.10
C ASN A 2 3.95 13.94 10.02
N GLU A 3 3.49 13.32 11.11
CA GLU A 3 2.92 11.96 11.07
C GLU A 3 1.52 11.95 10.43
N THR A 4 0.82 13.09 10.42
CA THR A 4 -0.55 13.21 9.93
C THR A 4 -0.66 13.12 8.40
N THR A 5 0.40 13.41 7.66
CA THR A 5 0.37 13.42 6.18
C THR A 5 0.59 12.03 5.59
N ALA A 6 1.39 11.18 6.25
CA ALA A 6 1.71 9.85 5.76
C ALA A 6 0.47 8.93 5.75
N SER A 7 -0.32 8.95 6.82
CA SER A 7 -1.54 8.13 6.90
C SER A 7 -2.60 8.56 5.88
N GLY A 8 -2.79 9.87 5.66
CA GLY A 8 -3.74 10.37 4.67
C GLY A 8 -3.35 10.01 3.23
N MET A 9 -2.05 10.01 2.93
CA MET A 9 -1.53 9.58 1.63
C MET A 9 -1.68 8.06 1.45
N TRP A 10 -1.52 7.28 2.52
CA TRP A 10 -1.71 5.83 2.49
C TRP A 10 -3.15 5.42 2.16
N ASP A 11 -4.16 6.07 2.74
CA ASP A 11 -5.57 5.77 2.43
C ASP A 11 -5.89 5.95 0.94
N GLN A 12 -5.35 6.99 0.31
CA GLN A 12 -5.48 7.17 -1.14
C GLN A 12 -4.74 6.09 -1.93
N LEU A 13 -3.53 5.76 -1.51
CA LEU A 13 -2.72 4.71 -2.13
C LEU A 13 -3.43 3.35 -2.05
N LYS A 14 -3.95 2.99 -0.88
CA LYS A 14 -4.72 1.78 -0.61
C LYS A 14 -5.89 1.63 -1.57
N GLY A 15 -6.66 2.69 -1.79
CA GLY A 15 -7.76 2.68 -2.76
C GLY A 15 -7.30 2.30 -4.17
N LYS A 16 -6.24 2.96 -4.66
CA LYS A 16 -5.66 2.67 -5.98
C LYS A 16 -5.06 1.27 -6.07
N ILE A 17 -4.34 0.84 -5.04
CA ILE A 17 -3.76 -0.51 -4.95
C ILE A 17 -4.87 -1.57 -5.04
N LYS A 18 -5.96 -1.40 -4.29
CA LYS A 18 -7.10 -2.32 -4.32
C LYS A 18 -7.80 -2.37 -5.68
N GLN A 19 -7.84 -1.24 -6.40
CA GLN A 19 -8.35 -1.20 -7.77
C GLN A 19 -7.42 -1.90 -8.76
N ALA A 20 -6.10 -1.72 -8.63
CA ALA A 20 -5.10 -2.37 -9.48
C ALA A 20 -4.99 -3.88 -9.22
N TYR A 21 -5.27 -4.32 -7.98
CA TYR A 21 -5.11 -5.70 -7.54
C TYR A 21 -6.38 -6.20 -6.85
N ALA A 22 -7.26 -6.84 -7.61
CA ALA A 22 -8.51 -7.40 -7.11
C ALA A 22 -8.33 -8.54 -6.07
N ASP A 23 -7.13 -9.14 -5.99
CA ASP A 23 -6.78 -10.19 -5.01
C ASP A 23 -6.44 -9.64 -3.62
N LEU A 24 -6.13 -8.34 -3.52
CA LEU A 24 -5.77 -7.71 -2.24
C LEU A 24 -7.02 -7.37 -1.44
N THR A 25 -6.97 -7.71 -0.15
CA THR A 25 -8.04 -7.37 0.79
C THR A 25 -7.71 -6.10 1.56
N ASP A 26 -8.70 -5.60 2.28
CA ASP A 26 -8.52 -4.43 3.14
C ASP A 26 -7.49 -4.68 4.26
N ASP A 27 -7.38 -5.92 4.71
CA ASP A 27 -6.44 -6.39 5.74
C ASP A 27 -4.99 -6.35 5.23
N ASP A 28 -4.75 -6.80 3.99
CA ASP A 28 -3.42 -6.75 3.35
C ASP A 28 -2.90 -5.31 3.20
N LEU A 29 -3.80 -4.34 3.14
CA LEU A 29 -3.52 -2.91 2.98
C LEU A 29 -3.64 -2.13 4.28
N THR A 30 -3.86 -2.81 5.41
CA THR A 30 -3.99 -2.14 6.71
C THR A 30 -2.63 -1.64 7.18
N TYR A 31 -2.51 -0.31 7.26
CA TYR A 31 -1.35 0.33 7.85
C TYR A 31 -1.45 0.29 9.37
N ALA A 32 -0.39 -0.20 10.01
CA ALA A 32 -0.20 -0.07 11.44
C ALA A 32 1.16 0.58 11.70
N GLU A 33 1.18 1.57 12.59
CA GLU A 33 2.38 2.31 12.94
C GLU A 33 3.46 1.34 13.46
N GLY A 34 4.67 1.44 12.91
CA GLY A 34 5.77 0.51 13.20
C GLY A 34 5.69 -0.86 12.51
N LYS A 35 4.64 -1.13 11.71
CA LYS A 35 4.49 -2.36 10.90
C LYS A 35 4.50 -2.11 9.39
N GLU A 36 5.02 -0.97 8.97
CA GLU A 36 5.08 -0.59 7.55
C GLU A 36 5.84 -1.63 6.71
N ASP A 37 6.98 -2.15 7.20
CA ASP A 37 7.73 -3.21 6.55
C ASP A 37 6.95 -4.54 6.43
N GLU A 38 6.17 -4.91 7.45
CA GLU A 38 5.35 -6.14 7.44
C GLU A 38 4.26 -6.04 6.36
N MET A 39 3.59 -4.88 6.28
CA MET A 39 2.58 -4.60 5.27
C MET A 39 3.19 -4.65 3.85
N TRP A 40 4.33 -4.00 3.63
CA TRP A 40 5.03 -4.06 2.34
C TRP A 40 5.50 -5.47 1.97
N GLY A 41 5.92 -6.27 2.96
CA GLY A 41 6.26 -7.68 2.76
C GLY A 41 5.07 -8.49 2.23
N ARG A 42 3.91 -8.39 2.88
CA ARG A 42 2.67 -9.06 2.44
C ARG A 42 2.25 -8.64 1.05
N LEU A 43 2.27 -7.33 0.79
CA LEU A 43 1.99 -6.75 -0.53
C LEU A 43 2.91 -7.35 -1.60
N LYS A 44 4.21 -7.47 -1.32
CA LYS A 44 5.17 -8.08 -2.24
C LYS A 44 4.90 -9.56 -2.46
N GLU A 45 4.56 -10.32 -1.43
CA GLU A 45 4.23 -11.75 -1.55
C GLU A 45 2.94 -11.98 -2.37
N LYS A 46 1.94 -11.12 -2.21
CA LYS A 46 0.65 -11.20 -2.92
C LYS A 46 0.72 -10.72 -4.36
N THR A 47 1.31 -9.55 -4.57
CA THR A 47 1.36 -8.89 -5.89
C THR A 47 2.56 -9.34 -6.72
N GLY A 48 3.57 -9.93 -6.08
CA GLY A 48 4.88 -10.20 -6.69
C GLY A 48 5.70 -8.94 -6.95
N LYS A 49 5.26 -7.76 -6.50
CA LYS A 49 5.85 -6.46 -6.84
C LYS A 49 6.50 -5.79 -5.66
N THR A 50 7.55 -5.03 -5.92
CA THR A 50 8.19 -4.21 -4.90
C THR A 50 7.35 -2.96 -4.57
N LYS A 51 7.60 -2.34 -3.41
CA LYS A 51 6.91 -1.09 -3.03
C LYS A 51 7.00 -0.01 -4.13
N ASP A 52 8.15 0.06 -4.81
CA ASP A 52 8.42 1.05 -5.85
C ASP A 52 7.56 0.78 -7.09
N GLU A 53 7.45 -0.47 -7.51
CA GLU A 53 6.57 -0.85 -8.62
C GLU A 53 5.10 -0.59 -8.31
N ILE A 54 4.67 -0.88 -7.08
CA ILE A 54 3.31 -0.60 -6.62
C ILE A 54 3.07 0.91 -6.65
N HIS A 55 3.99 1.72 -6.09
CA HIS A 55 3.95 3.18 -6.15
C HIS A 55 3.89 3.70 -7.58
N LYS A 56 4.71 3.15 -8.48
CA LYS A 56 4.75 3.57 -9.89
C LYS A 56 3.44 3.26 -10.60
N GLN A 57 2.85 2.08 -10.37
CA GLN A 57 1.57 1.73 -10.97
C GLN A 57 0.45 2.65 -10.50
N VAL A 58 0.35 2.90 -9.21
CA VAL A 58 -0.73 3.75 -8.68
C VAL A 58 -0.48 5.24 -8.92
N ALA A 59 0.77 5.64 -9.20
CA ALA A 59 1.09 6.99 -9.67
C ALA A 59 0.69 7.22 -11.14
N ASP A 60 0.66 6.17 -11.96
CA ASP A 60 0.22 6.20 -13.36
C ASP A 60 -1.32 6.13 -13.53
N MET A 61 -2.04 5.82 -12.45
CA MET A 61 -3.51 5.74 -12.39
C MET A 61 -4.22 7.05 -12.05
#